data_AF-A0A2P0QMW2-F1
#
_entry.id   AF-A0A2P0QMW2-F1
#
_cell.length_a   1.000
_cell.length_b   1.000
_cell.length_c   1.000
_cell.angle_alpha   90.00
_cell.angle_beta   90.00
_cell.angle_gamma   90.00
#
_symmetry.space_group_name_H-M   'P 1'
#
loop_
_entity.id
_entity.type
_entity.pdbx_description
1 polymer ?
#
loop_
_entity_poly.entity_id
_entity_poly.type
_entity_poly.pdbx_seq_one_letter_code
_entity_poly.pdbx_strand_id
1 'polypeptide(L)'
;MCSNIVPFAGLNQGVKAISMDDTRWKFCNVKAITLLGNILHRQAAIDQGCAEALLVKDGYLVEGAASNVFAVIGGVLCTPPKGNDILPGITRDVILELARKNDIPYSEDKILFSALQSASEIWVTSSTREIIPVVELDSKMVADGKPGPVWQVMNSIFQAYKQSLIMSEQTFFEFPCEFPVKAMGKADMKLDMLVIEIVRRHVLDVKDDAITTRPSKDGNFVAVTVIIEASSKKQLDAIYQDLTDHPDILMAL
;
A
#
# COMPACT_ATOMS: atom_id res chain seq x y z
N MET A 1 -3.71 -12.74 2.79
CA MET A 1 -3.90 -11.73 3.87
C MET A 1 -5.06 -10.83 3.46
N CYS A 2 -6.32 -11.17 3.70
CA CYS A 2 -7.41 -10.20 3.52
C CYS A 2 -8.56 -10.44 4.52
N SER A 3 -8.28 -10.28 5.81
CA SER A 3 -9.28 -9.52 6.56
C SER A 3 -9.53 -8.20 5.80
N ASN A 4 -10.77 -7.69 5.80
CA ASN A 4 -11.05 -6.34 5.28
C ASN A 4 -9.93 -5.41 5.76
N ILE A 5 -9.11 -4.92 4.83
CA ILE A 5 -8.01 -4.03 5.18
C ILE A 5 -8.68 -2.81 5.77
N VAL A 6 -8.65 -2.69 7.10
CA VAL A 6 -9.25 -1.57 7.80
C VAL A 6 -8.60 -0.33 7.21
N PRO A 7 -9.39 0.57 6.56
CA PRO A 7 -8.83 1.76 5.96
C PRO A 7 -8.05 2.52 7.01
N PHE A 8 -6.88 3.04 6.63
CA PHE A 8 -6.05 3.79 7.55
C PHE A 8 -6.87 4.91 8.22
N ALA A 9 -6.84 4.96 9.55
CA ALA A 9 -7.56 5.99 10.31
C ALA A 9 -7.11 7.38 9.87
N GLY A 10 -8.02 8.21 9.34
CA GLY A 10 -7.69 9.52 8.79
C GLY A 10 -7.58 9.57 7.26
N LEU A 11 -7.83 8.48 6.53
CA LEU A 11 -7.83 8.45 5.05
C LEU A 11 -8.64 9.61 4.43
N ASN A 12 -9.81 9.94 5.00
CA ASN A 12 -10.69 11.00 4.50
C ASN A 12 -10.71 12.28 5.35
N GLN A 13 -10.16 12.25 6.56
CA GLN A 13 -10.20 13.38 7.51
C GLN A 13 -8.88 14.13 7.56
N GLY A 14 -7.80 13.47 7.13
CA GLY A 14 -6.44 13.96 7.21
C GLY A 14 -5.69 13.49 8.45
N VAL A 15 -4.37 13.66 8.39
CA VAL A 15 -3.44 13.30 9.45
C VAL A 15 -2.52 14.45 9.81
N LYS A 16 -1.87 14.32 10.96
CA LYS A 16 -0.79 15.21 11.39
C LYS A 16 0.56 14.65 10.95
N ALA A 17 1.51 15.52 10.64
CA ALA A 17 2.88 15.17 10.35
C ALA A 17 3.85 16.12 11.06
N ILE A 18 5.08 15.64 11.25
CA ILE A 18 6.22 16.47 11.65
C ILE A 18 7.23 16.54 10.51
N SER A 19 8.02 17.60 10.44
CA SER A 19 9.21 17.65 9.60
C SER A 19 10.46 17.23 10.36
N MET A 20 11.39 16.58 9.68
CA MET A 20 12.67 16.13 10.26
C MET A 20 13.79 16.17 9.22
N ASP A 21 15.03 16.36 9.67
CA ASP A 21 16.20 16.20 8.80
C ASP A 21 16.35 14.74 8.34
N ASP A 22 16.67 14.53 7.07
CA ASP A 22 16.90 13.20 6.52
C ASP A 22 18.26 12.64 6.94
N THR A 23 18.24 11.80 7.99
CA THR A 23 19.42 11.09 8.51
C THR A 23 19.68 9.73 7.83
N ARG A 24 18.94 9.38 6.77
CA ARG A 24 19.07 8.09 6.09
C ARG A 24 20.30 8.07 5.17
N TRP A 25 20.62 6.87 4.68
CA TRP A 25 21.69 6.65 3.71
C TRP A 25 21.38 7.25 2.32
N LYS A 26 22.37 7.25 1.42
CA LYS A 26 22.27 7.87 0.08
C LYS A 26 21.65 6.99 -1.01
N PHE A 27 21.06 5.83 -0.68
CA PHE A 27 20.49 4.91 -1.67
C PHE A 27 19.02 4.61 -1.37
N CYS A 28 18.24 5.65 -1.04
CA CYS A 28 16.81 5.55 -0.74
C CYS A 28 15.97 5.10 -1.96
N ASN A 29 16.52 5.19 -3.17
CA ASN A 29 15.94 4.59 -4.37
C ASN A 29 15.91 3.05 -4.35
N VAL A 30 16.66 2.41 -3.44
CA VAL A 30 16.66 0.96 -3.24
C VAL A 30 15.78 0.61 -2.05
N LYS A 31 14.77 -0.24 -2.28
CA LYS A 31 13.91 -0.75 -1.20
C LYS A 31 14.64 -1.84 -0.39
N ALA A 32 15.54 -1.41 0.49
CA ALA A 32 16.35 -2.28 1.35
C ALA A 32 15.73 -2.47 2.76
N ILE A 33 16.20 -3.47 3.49
CA ILE A 33 15.81 -3.76 4.89
C ILE A 33 16.62 -2.96 5.94
N THR A 34 17.53 -2.09 5.50
CA THR A 34 18.34 -1.21 6.36
C THR A 34 17.52 0.00 6.83
N LEU A 35 16.42 -0.26 7.55
CA LEU A 35 15.35 0.71 7.84
C LEU A 35 15.50 1.44 9.18
N LEU A 36 16.66 1.38 9.86
CA LEU A 36 16.82 2.02 11.18
C LEU A 36 16.48 3.52 11.15
N GLY A 37 16.96 4.25 10.14
CA GLY A 37 16.62 5.67 9.99
C GLY A 37 15.12 5.90 9.81
N ASN A 38 14.47 5.11 8.97
CA ASN A 38 13.01 5.18 8.77
C ASN A 38 12.23 4.88 10.06
N ILE A 39 12.69 3.90 10.86
CA ILE A 39 12.07 3.53 12.13
C ILE A 39 12.20 4.67 13.13
N LEU A 40 13.37 5.29 13.27
CA LEU A 40 13.59 6.41 14.19
C LEU A 40 12.73 7.63 13.82
N HIS A 41 12.65 7.97 12.53
CA HIS A 41 11.77 9.06 12.05
C HIS A 41 10.30 8.76 12.31
N ARG A 42 9.85 7.53 12.05
CA ARG A 42 8.49 7.10 12.32
C ARG A 42 8.17 7.12 13.82
N GLN A 43 9.11 6.69 14.66
CA GLN A 43 8.93 6.72 16.12
C GLN A 43 8.80 8.15 16.62
N ALA A 44 9.64 9.07 16.15
CA ALA A 44 9.55 10.49 16.51
C ALA A 44 8.20 11.12 16.12
N ALA A 45 7.62 10.73 14.99
CA ALA A 45 6.26 11.15 14.61
C ALA A 45 5.22 10.59 15.59
N ILE A 46 5.30 9.29 15.92
CA ILE A 46 4.38 8.63 16.85
C ILE A 46 4.43 9.30 18.24
N ASP A 47 5.63 9.59 18.74
CA ASP A 47 5.84 10.24 20.04
C ASP A 47 5.19 11.63 20.12
N GLN A 48 4.95 12.27 18.98
CA GLN A 48 4.25 13.55 18.85
C GLN A 48 2.81 13.41 18.36
N GLY A 49 2.24 12.20 18.36
CA GLY A 49 0.87 11.95 17.92
C GLY A 49 0.64 12.17 16.41
N CYS A 50 1.71 12.12 15.62
CA CYS A 50 1.69 12.30 14.18
C CYS A 50 1.75 10.96 13.45
N ALA A 51 1.13 10.91 12.26
CA ALA A 51 1.04 9.69 11.47
C ALA A 51 2.23 9.48 10.52
N GLU A 52 3.03 10.53 10.30
CA GLU A 52 4.18 10.50 9.40
C GLU A 52 5.22 11.56 9.78
N ALA A 53 6.49 11.30 9.45
CA ALA A 53 7.55 12.29 9.44
C ALA A 53 7.90 12.64 7.98
N LEU A 54 7.81 13.91 7.60
CA LEU A 54 8.24 14.43 6.31
C LEU A 54 9.72 14.82 6.38
N LEU A 55 10.53 14.22 5.53
CA LEU A 55 11.98 14.34 5.60
C LEU A 55 12.48 15.45 4.70
N VAL A 56 13.44 16.22 5.22
CA VAL A 56 14.04 17.38 4.57
C VAL A 56 15.55 17.16 4.48
N LYS A 57 16.12 17.45 3.31
CA LYS A 57 17.55 17.33 3.04
C LYS A 57 18.04 18.56 2.30
N ASP A 58 19.09 19.19 2.82
CA ASP A 58 19.68 20.41 2.24
C ASP A 58 18.64 21.53 1.99
N GLY A 59 17.63 21.62 2.86
CA GLY A 59 16.54 22.61 2.75
C GLY A 59 15.40 22.23 1.79
N TYR A 60 15.44 21.05 1.19
CA TYR A 60 14.42 20.55 0.26
C TYR A 60 13.69 19.32 0.82
N LEU A 61 12.39 19.25 0.58
CA LEU A 61 11.58 18.07 0.85
C LEU A 61 12.08 16.89 -0.01
N VAL A 62 12.20 15.71 0.60
CA VAL A 62 12.51 14.45 -0.11
C VAL A 62 11.32 13.49 -0.14
N GLU A 63 10.98 12.87 0.99
CA GLU A 63 9.84 11.96 1.11
C GLU A 63 9.46 11.80 2.59
N GLY A 64 8.49 10.94 2.91
CA GLY A 64 8.16 10.58 4.29
C GLY A 64 9.00 9.41 4.82
N ALA A 65 8.90 9.11 6.12
CA ALA A 65 9.61 7.97 6.71
C ALA A 65 9.22 6.63 6.05
N ALA A 66 7.97 6.49 5.58
CA ALA A 66 7.48 5.30 4.88
C ALA A 66 6.51 5.62 3.72
N SER A 67 6.62 6.80 3.11
CA SER A 67 5.70 7.29 2.08
C SER A 67 6.39 8.27 1.13
N ASN A 68 5.85 8.48 -0.07
CA ASN A 68 6.22 9.65 -0.89
C ASN A 68 5.33 10.84 -0.52
N VAL A 69 5.78 12.06 -0.83
CA VAL A 69 5.09 13.30 -0.48
C VAL A 69 4.70 14.06 -1.74
N PHE A 70 3.49 14.61 -1.72
CA PHE A 70 2.98 15.57 -2.68
C PHE A 70 2.59 16.86 -1.96
N ALA A 71 2.66 17.99 -2.66
CA ALA A 71 2.17 19.27 -2.17
C ALA A 71 1.53 20.06 -3.29
N VAL A 72 0.45 20.80 -3.00
CA VAL A 72 -0.16 21.72 -3.96
C VAL A 72 0.40 23.12 -3.72
N ILE A 73 1.16 23.63 -4.69
CA ILE A 73 1.83 24.94 -4.61
C ILE A 73 1.42 25.74 -5.83
N GLY A 74 0.77 26.89 -5.63
CA GLY A 74 0.26 27.71 -6.72
C GLY A 74 -0.75 26.98 -7.63
N GLY A 75 -1.49 26.02 -7.08
CA GLY A 75 -2.44 25.19 -7.83
C GLY A 75 -1.83 24.04 -8.63
N VAL A 76 -0.51 23.81 -8.53
CA VAL A 76 0.19 22.70 -9.21
C VAL A 76 0.50 21.60 -8.20
N LEU A 77 0.24 20.35 -8.58
CA LEU A 77 0.59 19.17 -7.81
C LEU A 77 2.09 18.85 -7.93
N CYS A 78 2.86 19.20 -6.91
CA CYS A 78 4.30 19.04 -6.89
C CYS A 78 4.72 17.80 -6.09
N THR A 79 5.74 17.09 -6.56
CA THR A 79 6.43 16.03 -5.79
C THR A 79 7.93 16.05 -6.11
N PRO A 80 8.82 15.69 -5.18
CA PRO A 80 10.25 15.63 -5.48
C PRO A 80 10.57 14.66 -6.63
N PRO A 81 11.55 14.98 -7.49
CA PRO A 81 11.91 14.14 -8.62
C PRO A 81 12.52 12.82 -8.15
N LYS A 82 12.39 11.78 -8.98
CA LYS A 82 13.10 10.51 -8.73
C LYS A 82 14.61 10.75 -8.72
N GLY A 83 15.26 10.14 -7.74
CA GLY A 83 16.70 10.20 -7.55
C GLY A 83 17.09 9.32 -6.37
N ASN A 84 18.35 9.41 -5.97
CA ASN A 84 18.89 8.58 -4.90
C ASN A 84 18.30 8.85 -3.50
N ASP A 85 17.65 10.00 -3.31
CA ASP A 85 17.15 10.47 -2.02
C ASP A 85 15.71 10.04 -1.72
N ILE A 86 15.00 9.47 -2.71
CA ILE A 86 13.62 9.02 -2.54
C ILE A 86 13.42 7.60 -3.09
N LEU A 87 12.46 6.87 -2.54
CA LEU A 87 12.00 5.62 -3.13
C LEU A 87 11.06 5.93 -4.31
N PRO A 88 11.25 5.35 -5.51
CA PRO A 88 10.31 5.49 -6.62
C PRO A 88 9.04 4.67 -6.35
N GLY A 89 8.14 5.20 -5.52
CA GLY A 89 6.95 4.49 -5.10
C GLY A 89 5.96 4.23 -6.24
N ILE A 90 5.37 3.04 -6.26
CA ILE A 90 4.40 2.65 -7.28
C ILE A 90 3.13 3.52 -7.19
N THR A 91 2.61 3.77 -5.98
CA THR A 91 1.44 4.64 -5.81
C THR A 91 1.72 6.06 -6.28
N ARG A 92 2.92 6.61 -6.02
CA ARG A 92 3.36 7.91 -6.56
C ARG A 92 3.27 7.94 -8.09
N ASP A 93 3.79 6.91 -8.76
CA ASP A 93 3.76 6.84 -10.22
C ASP A 93 2.33 6.75 -10.77
N VAL A 94 1.46 5.98 -10.12
CA VAL A 94 0.04 5.92 -10.46
C VAL A 94 -0.60 7.30 -10.31
N ILE A 95 -0.33 8.04 -9.24
CA ILE A 95 -0.87 9.39 -9.05
C ILE A 95 -0.42 10.35 -10.15
N LEU A 96 0.86 10.33 -10.54
CA LEU A 96 1.37 11.15 -11.64
C LEU A 96 0.76 10.76 -12.99
N GLU A 97 0.59 9.46 -13.24
CA GLU A 97 -0.08 8.98 -14.45
C GLU A 97 -1.54 9.43 -14.52
N LEU A 98 -2.26 9.33 -13.39
CA LEU A 98 -3.64 9.78 -13.28
C LEU A 98 -3.74 11.30 -13.42
N ALA A 99 -2.81 12.06 -12.83
CA ALA A 99 -2.76 13.50 -13.00
C ALA A 99 -2.63 13.88 -14.48
N ARG A 100 -1.67 13.26 -15.18
CA ARG A 100 -1.47 13.44 -16.62
C ARG A 100 -2.69 13.07 -17.46
N LYS A 101 -3.38 11.96 -17.14
CA LYS A 101 -4.56 11.49 -17.89
C LYS A 101 -5.80 12.36 -17.68
N ASN A 102 -5.86 13.13 -16.60
CA ASN A 102 -7.03 13.94 -16.23
C ASN A 102 -6.71 15.45 -16.27
N ASP A 103 -5.65 15.84 -17.00
CA ASP A 103 -5.23 17.24 -17.18
C ASP A 103 -5.04 18.00 -15.86
N ILE A 104 -4.63 17.31 -14.79
CA ILE A 104 -4.28 17.93 -13.52
C ILE A 104 -2.82 18.41 -13.61
N PRO A 105 -2.55 19.73 -13.46
CA PRO A 105 -1.19 20.25 -13.53
C PRO A 105 -0.32 19.62 -12.44
N TYR A 106 0.82 19.07 -12.85
CA TYR A 106 1.78 18.48 -11.92
C TYR A 106 3.22 18.85 -12.28
N SER A 107 4.11 18.75 -11.28
CA SER A 107 5.55 18.97 -11.44
C SER A 107 6.35 17.96 -10.62
N GLU A 108 7.40 17.41 -11.23
CA GLU A 108 8.43 16.64 -10.55
C GLU A 108 9.68 17.51 -10.38
N ASP A 109 9.71 18.32 -9.31
CA ASP A 109 10.80 19.26 -9.04
C ASP A 109 11.10 19.37 -7.53
N LYS A 110 12.28 19.87 -7.20
CA LYS A 110 12.68 20.09 -5.81
C LYS A 110 11.75 21.08 -5.13
N ILE A 111 11.21 20.71 -3.98
CA ILE A 111 10.32 21.55 -3.19
C ILE A 111 11.12 22.11 -2.02
N LEU A 112 11.33 23.43 -1.99
CA LEU A 112 11.90 24.11 -0.82
C LEU A 112 11.01 23.85 0.41
N PHE A 113 11.62 23.58 1.56
CA PHE A 113 10.86 23.36 2.78
C PHE A 113 9.97 24.56 3.15
N SER A 114 10.43 25.79 2.91
CA SER A 114 9.62 27.00 3.07
C SER A 114 8.40 27.04 2.13
N ALA A 115 8.53 26.53 0.90
CA ALA A 115 7.42 26.43 -0.03
C ALA A 115 6.41 25.38 0.43
N LEU A 116 6.88 24.23 0.95
CA LEU A 116 6.04 23.20 1.56
C LEU A 116 5.21 23.76 2.72
N GLN A 117 5.82 24.56 3.60
CA GLN A 117 5.13 25.19 4.74
C GLN A 117 4.03 26.17 4.31
N SER A 118 4.08 26.66 3.07
CA SER A 118 3.07 27.55 2.47
C SER A 118 2.12 26.84 1.49
N ALA A 119 2.24 25.52 1.33
CA ALA A 119 1.43 24.76 0.39
C ALA A 119 -0.06 24.81 0.79
N SER A 120 -0.95 24.84 -0.21
CA SER A 120 -2.39 24.81 0.03
C SER A 120 -2.88 23.41 0.42
N GLU A 121 -2.14 22.37 0.02
CA GLU A 121 -2.38 20.99 0.41
C GLU A 121 -1.06 20.24 0.52
N ILE A 122 -0.97 19.26 1.42
CA ILE A 122 0.15 18.33 1.54
C ILE A 122 -0.43 16.93 1.61
N TRP A 123 0.11 15.97 0.87
CA TRP A 123 -0.35 14.59 0.88
C TRP A 123 0.82 13.62 1.04
N VAL A 124 0.54 12.47 1.64
CA VAL A 124 1.47 11.35 1.68
C VAL A 124 0.87 10.16 0.93
N THR A 125 1.70 9.36 0.28
CA THR A 125 1.26 8.18 -0.43
C THR A 125 2.12 6.94 -0.18
N SER A 126 1.47 5.79 -0.04
CA SER A 126 2.12 4.47 0.01
C SER A 126 1.17 3.37 -0.43
N SER A 127 1.66 2.15 -0.64
CA SER A 127 0.83 1.03 -1.08
C SER A 127 -0.25 0.64 -0.08
N THR A 128 0.02 0.76 1.23
CA THR A 128 -0.91 0.35 2.30
C THR A 128 -1.80 1.49 2.80
N ARG A 129 -1.41 2.74 2.54
CA ARG A 129 -2.11 3.94 3.02
C ARG A 129 -2.77 4.72 1.89
N GLU A 130 -2.59 4.30 0.64
CA GLU A 130 -3.14 4.95 -0.54
C GLU A 130 -2.66 6.40 -0.67
N ILE A 131 -3.57 7.37 -0.73
CA ILE A 131 -3.26 8.79 -0.62
C ILE A 131 -3.94 9.35 0.62
N ILE A 132 -3.19 10.08 1.45
CA ILE A 132 -3.69 10.65 2.70
C ILE A 132 -3.36 12.14 2.74
N PRO A 133 -4.32 13.02 3.08
CA PRO A 133 -4.05 14.42 3.26
C PRO A 133 -3.36 14.66 4.61
N VAL A 134 -2.32 15.48 4.62
CA VAL A 134 -1.68 16.04 5.81
C VAL A 134 -2.30 17.40 6.07
N VAL A 135 -3.06 17.52 7.16
CA VAL A 135 -3.82 18.72 7.51
C VAL A 135 -3.13 19.58 8.56
N GLU A 136 -2.09 19.04 9.21
CA GLU A 136 -1.26 19.74 10.18
C GLU A 136 0.20 19.30 9.98
N LEU A 137 1.11 20.26 9.82
CA LEU A 137 2.56 20.05 9.74
C LEU A 137 3.23 20.90 10.82
N ASP A 138 4.06 20.28 11.67
CA ASP A 138 4.79 20.98 12.75
C ASP A 138 3.88 21.80 13.67
N SER A 139 2.76 21.20 14.09
CA SER A 139 1.71 21.86 14.89
C SER A 139 1.06 23.09 14.24
N LYS A 140 1.21 23.27 12.92
CA LYS A 140 0.57 24.34 12.14
C LYS A 140 -0.39 23.73 11.13
N MET A 141 -1.58 24.30 11.02
CA MET A 141 -2.58 23.85 10.04
C MET A 141 -2.06 24.09 8.62
N VAL A 142 -2.24 23.10 7.75
CA VAL A 142 -2.08 23.24 6.30
C VAL A 142 -3.36 23.89 5.78
N ALA A 143 -3.24 25.11 5.26
CA ALA A 143 -4.38 25.95 4.88
C ALA A 143 -5.46 26.04 5.99
N ASP A 144 -6.65 25.49 5.76
CA ASP A 144 -7.77 25.50 6.70
C ASP A 144 -7.88 24.24 7.58
N GLY A 145 -6.87 23.38 7.54
CA GLY A 145 -6.81 22.14 8.32
C GLY A 145 -7.75 21.05 7.81
N LYS A 146 -8.16 21.11 6.53
CA LYS A 146 -9.05 20.13 5.90
C LYS A 146 -8.44 19.56 4.62
N PRO A 147 -8.85 18.36 4.18
CA PRO A 147 -8.48 17.84 2.87
C PRO A 147 -8.92 18.78 1.75
N GLY A 148 -7.97 19.26 0.95
CA GLY A 148 -8.23 20.23 -0.10
C GLY A 148 -8.86 19.65 -1.37
N PRO A 149 -9.30 20.52 -2.29
CA PRO A 149 -10.06 20.13 -3.48
C PRO A 149 -9.25 19.28 -4.46
N VAL A 150 -7.94 19.51 -4.62
CA VAL A 150 -7.11 18.75 -5.56
C VAL A 150 -6.95 17.31 -5.04
N TRP A 151 -6.74 17.14 -3.74
CA TRP A 151 -6.75 15.82 -3.10
C TRP A 151 -8.07 15.09 -3.30
N GLN A 152 -9.22 15.76 -3.09
CA GLN A 152 -10.54 15.14 -3.23
C GLN A 152 -10.77 14.61 -4.64
N VAL A 153 -10.46 15.43 -5.65
CA VAL A 153 -10.55 15.04 -7.07
C VAL A 153 -9.62 13.86 -7.36
N MET A 154 -8.36 13.94 -6.94
CA MET A 154 -7.39 12.86 -7.15
C MET A 154 -7.81 11.57 -6.45
N ASN A 155 -8.37 11.65 -5.23
CA ASN A 155 -8.86 10.48 -4.50
C ASN A 155 -10.01 9.81 -5.25
N SER A 156 -10.99 10.58 -5.74
CA SER A 156 -12.08 10.02 -6.56
C SER A 156 -11.55 9.31 -7.81
N ILE A 157 -10.60 9.92 -8.51
CA ILE A 157 -9.96 9.32 -9.69
C ILE A 157 -9.20 8.04 -9.31
N PHE A 158 -8.42 8.07 -8.22
CA PHE A 158 -7.63 6.94 -7.75
C PHE A 158 -8.50 5.76 -7.31
N GLN A 159 -9.60 6.01 -6.59
CA GLN A 159 -10.54 4.95 -6.20
C GLN A 159 -11.23 4.33 -7.43
N ALA A 160 -11.64 5.15 -8.41
CA ALA A 160 -12.21 4.65 -9.66
C ALA A 160 -11.20 3.81 -10.45
N TYR A 161 -9.94 4.25 -10.50
CA TYR A 161 -8.85 3.50 -11.12
C TYR A 161 -8.64 2.13 -10.45
N LYS A 162 -8.54 2.08 -9.13
CA LYS A 162 -8.44 0.81 -8.38
C LYS A 162 -9.61 -0.12 -8.69
N GLN A 163 -10.84 0.40 -8.69
CA GLN A 163 -12.03 -0.39 -9.00
C GLN A 163 -11.96 -0.98 -10.43
N SER A 164 -11.46 -0.20 -11.40
CA SER A 164 -11.29 -0.67 -12.77
C SER A 164 -10.27 -1.81 -12.91
N LEU A 165 -9.21 -1.80 -12.09
CA LEU A 165 -8.22 -2.88 -12.06
C LEU A 165 -8.81 -4.19 -11.51
N ILE A 166 -9.61 -4.09 -10.44
CA ILE A 166 -10.31 -5.24 -9.85
C ILE A 166 -11.27 -5.87 -10.86
N MET A 167 -11.98 -5.03 -11.63
CA MET A 167 -12.93 -5.47 -12.65
C MET A 167 -12.27 -5.93 -13.96
N SER A 168 -10.96 -5.78 -14.11
CA SER A 168 -10.27 -6.20 -15.33
C SER A 168 -10.09 -7.71 -15.38
N GLU A 169 -10.36 -8.30 -16.54
CA GLU A 169 -10.08 -9.72 -16.82
C GLU A 169 -8.65 -9.95 -17.32
N GLN A 170 -7.82 -8.89 -17.41
CA GLN A 170 -6.43 -9.02 -17.80
C GLN A 170 -5.68 -9.92 -16.80
N THR A 171 -5.05 -10.95 -17.33
CA THR A 171 -4.29 -11.96 -16.60
C THR A 171 -2.97 -12.17 -17.32
N PHE A 172 -1.89 -12.37 -16.56
CA PHE A 172 -0.61 -12.81 -17.12
C PHE A 172 -0.51 -14.34 -17.22
N PHE A 173 -1.54 -15.06 -16.77
CA PHE A 173 -1.65 -16.51 -16.90
C PHE A 173 -2.37 -16.90 -18.19
N GLU A 174 -1.85 -17.92 -18.87
CA GLU A 174 -2.55 -18.68 -19.89
C GLU A 174 -3.32 -19.81 -19.20
N PHE A 175 -4.63 -19.91 -19.44
CA PHE A 175 -5.48 -20.94 -18.83
C PHE A 175 -5.90 -22.00 -19.88
N PRO A 176 -6.04 -23.28 -19.49
CA PRO A 176 -5.84 -23.81 -18.13
C PRO A 176 -4.36 -23.89 -17.73
N CYS A 177 -4.08 -23.73 -16.45
CA CYS A 177 -2.72 -23.88 -15.91
C CYS A 177 -2.70 -24.57 -14.55
N GLU A 178 -1.61 -25.26 -14.27
CA GLU A 178 -1.34 -25.75 -12.93
C GLU A 178 -1.01 -24.57 -12.01
N PHE A 179 -1.74 -24.45 -10.90
CA PHE A 179 -1.62 -23.32 -9.99
C PHE A 179 -1.58 -23.78 -8.52
N PRO A 180 -0.57 -23.38 -7.74
CA PRO A 180 -0.50 -23.70 -6.32
C PRO A 180 -1.35 -22.71 -5.51
N VAL A 181 -2.46 -23.19 -4.93
CA VAL A 181 -3.23 -22.42 -3.95
C VAL A 181 -2.69 -22.72 -2.56
N LYS A 182 -2.20 -21.69 -1.85
CA LYS A 182 -1.61 -21.89 -0.53
C LYS A 182 -2.36 -21.11 0.53
N ALA A 183 -2.59 -21.75 1.68
CA ALA A 183 -3.22 -21.14 2.84
C ALA A 183 -2.49 -21.50 4.13
N MET A 184 -2.59 -20.65 5.14
CA MET A 184 -1.93 -20.80 6.43
C MET A 184 -2.87 -20.41 7.58
N GLY A 185 -2.79 -21.14 8.67
CA GLY A 185 -3.62 -21.00 9.87
C GLY A 185 -2.90 -21.51 11.12
N LYS A 186 -3.60 -21.51 12.27
CA LYS A 186 -3.06 -22.05 13.53
C LYS A 186 -3.01 -23.58 13.48
N ALA A 187 -2.04 -24.17 14.19
CA ALA A 187 -1.74 -25.61 14.09
C ALA A 187 -2.75 -26.54 14.79
N ASP A 188 -3.67 -26.01 15.58
CA ASP A 188 -4.72 -26.73 16.30
C ASP A 188 -5.97 -26.98 15.44
N MET A 189 -6.05 -26.37 14.26
CA MET A 189 -7.19 -26.46 13.36
C MET A 189 -6.96 -27.56 12.32
N LYS A 190 -8.02 -28.27 11.92
CA LYS A 190 -8.03 -29.16 10.73
C LYS A 190 -8.00 -28.33 9.45
N LEU A 191 -6.96 -27.51 9.34
CA LEU A 191 -6.80 -26.48 8.32
C LEU A 191 -6.71 -27.08 6.92
N ASP A 192 -6.09 -28.26 6.81
CA ASP A 192 -6.04 -29.03 5.58
C ASP A 192 -7.44 -29.36 5.06
N MET A 193 -8.29 -29.96 5.89
CA MET A 193 -9.67 -30.27 5.53
C MET A 193 -10.45 -29.02 5.11
N LEU A 194 -10.30 -27.92 5.85
CA LEU A 194 -10.94 -26.66 5.55
C LEU A 194 -10.51 -26.09 4.20
N VAL A 195 -9.20 -26.01 3.95
CA VAL A 195 -8.64 -25.48 2.70
C VAL A 195 -9.09 -26.34 1.52
N ILE A 196 -9.06 -27.67 1.67
CA ILE A 196 -9.56 -28.61 0.64
C ILE A 196 -11.04 -28.38 0.38
N GLU A 197 -11.87 -28.24 1.43
CA GLU A 197 -13.31 -27.98 1.29
C GLU A 197 -13.57 -26.70 0.50
N ILE A 198 -12.88 -25.61 0.85
CA ILE A 198 -13.01 -24.33 0.15
C ILE A 198 -12.59 -24.48 -1.32
N VAL A 199 -11.43 -25.07 -1.60
CA VAL A 199 -10.95 -25.27 -2.97
C VAL A 199 -11.90 -26.17 -3.78
N ARG A 200 -12.44 -27.24 -3.17
CA ARG A 200 -13.37 -28.17 -3.84
C ARG A 200 -14.72 -27.55 -4.23
N ARG A 201 -15.12 -26.42 -3.62
CA ARG A 201 -16.28 -25.63 -4.07
C ARG A 201 -16.08 -25.03 -5.46
N HIS A 202 -14.83 -24.81 -5.85
CA HIS A 202 -14.45 -24.16 -7.11
C HIS A 202 -13.77 -25.12 -8.10
N VAL A 203 -13.20 -26.23 -7.62
CA VAL A 203 -12.47 -27.22 -8.44
C VAL A 203 -12.97 -28.62 -8.09
N LEU A 204 -13.68 -29.28 -9.01
CA LEU A 204 -14.35 -30.55 -8.75
C LEU A 204 -13.37 -31.74 -8.61
N ASP A 205 -12.21 -31.69 -9.27
CA ASP A 205 -11.26 -32.81 -9.34
C ASP A 205 -9.92 -32.46 -8.66
N VAL A 206 -9.97 -32.22 -7.35
CA VAL A 206 -8.76 -32.08 -6.52
C VAL A 206 -8.33 -33.46 -6.04
N LYS A 207 -7.25 -33.98 -6.62
CA LYS A 207 -6.64 -35.25 -6.22
C LYS A 207 -6.00 -35.13 -4.84
N ASP A 208 -6.08 -36.21 -4.05
CA ASP A 208 -5.57 -36.19 -2.67
C ASP A 208 -4.03 -36.08 -2.60
N ASP A 209 -3.31 -36.51 -3.64
CA ASP A 209 -1.85 -36.39 -3.77
C ASP A 209 -1.38 -34.98 -4.16
N ALA A 210 -2.31 -34.10 -4.55
CA ALA A 210 -2.04 -32.70 -4.87
C ALA A 210 -1.98 -31.79 -3.62
N ILE A 211 -2.13 -32.37 -2.43
CA ILE A 211 -2.23 -31.63 -1.16
C ILE A 211 -0.98 -31.86 -0.32
N THR A 212 -0.33 -30.77 0.09
CA THR A 212 0.83 -30.81 0.98
C THR A 212 0.58 -29.93 2.21
N THR A 213 0.77 -30.50 3.39
CA THR A 213 0.65 -29.81 4.68
C THR A 213 2.00 -29.73 5.36
N ARG A 214 2.40 -28.53 5.80
CA ARG A 214 3.68 -28.28 6.46
C ARG A 214 3.50 -27.46 7.74
N PRO A 215 3.87 -28.00 8.92
CA PRO A 215 3.89 -27.21 10.15
C PRO A 215 5.04 -26.20 10.15
N SER A 216 4.88 -25.12 10.89
CA SER A 216 5.94 -24.15 11.15
C SER A 216 7.02 -24.74 12.07
N LYS A 217 8.20 -24.13 12.08
CA LYS A 217 9.35 -24.61 12.87
C LYS A 217 9.01 -24.77 14.36
N ASP A 218 8.23 -23.85 14.90
CA ASP A 218 7.84 -23.82 16.31
C ASP A 218 6.46 -24.47 16.55
N GLY A 219 5.83 -25.04 15.52
CA GLY A 219 4.55 -25.74 15.62
C GLY A 219 3.33 -24.85 15.83
N ASN A 220 3.47 -23.51 15.83
CA ASN A 220 2.35 -22.59 16.06
C ASN A 220 1.40 -22.44 14.85
N PHE A 221 1.88 -22.75 13.65
CA PHE A 221 1.15 -22.53 12.40
C PHE A 221 1.28 -23.74 11.48
N VAL A 222 0.31 -23.90 10.59
CA VAL A 222 0.32 -24.91 9.53
C VAL A 222 0.07 -24.21 8.21
N ALA A 223 0.83 -24.58 7.18
CA ALA A 223 0.62 -24.17 5.80
C ALA A 223 0.13 -25.36 4.97
N VAL A 224 -0.96 -25.17 4.22
CA VAL A 224 -1.55 -26.14 3.31
C VAL A 224 -1.36 -25.61 1.90
N THR A 225 -0.88 -26.44 0.99
CA THR A 225 -0.77 -26.14 -0.44
C THR A 225 -1.59 -27.15 -1.22
N VAL A 226 -2.48 -26.68 -2.08
CA VAL A 226 -3.29 -27.50 -2.97
C VAL A 226 -2.94 -27.12 -4.40
N ILE A 227 -2.41 -28.05 -5.17
CA ILE A 227 -2.17 -27.85 -6.60
C ILE A 227 -3.49 -28.08 -7.35
N ILE A 228 -3.93 -27.10 -8.12
CA ILE A 228 -5.16 -27.18 -8.92
C ILE A 228 -4.87 -26.93 -10.40
N GLU A 229 -5.75 -27.42 -11.27
CA GLU A 229 -5.84 -26.96 -12.64
C GLU A 229 -6.79 -25.75 -12.68
N ALA A 230 -6.22 -24.54 -12.67
CA ALA A 230 -6.97 -23.31 -12.76
C ALA A 230 -7.46 -23.10 -14.20
N SER A 231 -8.73 -22.77 -14.36
CA SER A 231 -9.39 -22.60 -15.66
C SER A 231 -9.62 -21.13 -16.03
N SER A 232 -9.56 -20.22 -15.06
CA SER A 232 -9.71 -18.78 -15.29
C SER A 232 -9.24 -17.95 -14.09
N LYS A 233 -8.94 -16.67 -14.34
CA LYS A 233 -8.69 -15.68 -13.28
C LYS A 233 -9.86 -15.58 -12.31
N LYS A 234 -11.10 -15.57 -12.81
CA LYS A 234 -12.32 -15.48 -11.99
C LYS A 234 -12.45 -16.64 -11.00
N GLN A 235 -12.08 -17.85 -11.42
CA GLN A 235 -12.06 -19.02 -10.53
C GLN A 235 -11.02 -18.85 -9.42
N LEU A 236 -9.79 -18.39 -9.76
CA LEU A 236 -8.76 -18.11 -8.76
C LEU A 236 -9.19 -17.02 -7.78
N ASP A 237 -9.70 -15.90 -8.28
CA ASP A 237 -10.20 -14.79 -7.45
C ASP A 237 -11.26 -15.27 -6.45
N ALA A 238 -12.20 -16.13 -6.89
CA ALA A 238 -13.23 -16.70 -6.02
C ALA A 238 -12.66 -17.63 -4.94
N ILE A 239 -11.69 -18.48 -5.28
CA ILE A 239 -11.00 -19.35 -4.31
C ILE A 239 -10.28 -18.50 -3.26
N TYR A 240 -9.51 -17.50 -3.69
CA TYR A 240 -8.76 -16.63 -2.79
C TYR A 240 -9.70 -15.80 -1.91
N GLN A 241 -10.82 -15.32 -2.43
CA GLN A 241 -11.83 -14.61 -1.64
C GLN A 241 -12.40 -15.51 -0.54
N ASP A 242 -12.86 -16.72 -0.87
CA ASP A 242 -13.44 -17.65 0.11
C ASP A 242 -12.42 -18.10 1.17
N LEU A 243 -11.18 -18.40 0.76
CA LEU A 243 -10.11 -18.72 1.70
C LEU A 243 -9.89 -17.57 2.66
N THR A 244 -9.91 -16.36 2.14
CA THR A 244 -9.51 -15.20 2.89
C THR A 244 -10.61 -14.67 3.82
N ASP A 245 -11.87 -14.81 3.44
CA ASP A 245 -13.02 -14.46 4.28
C ASP A 245 -13.19 -15.45 5.45
N HIS A 246 -12.52 -16.60 5.43
CA HIS A 246 -12.62 -17.58 6.49
C HIS A 246 -11.79 -17.17 7.74
N PRO A 247 -12.38 -17.10 8.94
CA PRO A 247 -11.72 -16.57 10.15
C PRO A 247 -10.47 -17.34 10.59
N ASP A 248 -10.41 -18.62 10.22
CA ASP A 248 -9.32 -19.54 10.59
C ASP A 248 -8.13 -19.52 9.60
N ILE A 249 -8.31 -18.85 8.46
CA ILE A 249 -7.26 -18.65 7.47
C ILE A 249 -6.57 -17.33 7.81
N LEU A 250 -5.38 -17.42 8.38
CA LEU A 250 -4.56 -16.25 8.68
C LEU A 250 -3.99 -15.64 7.40
N MET A 251 -3.74 -16.46 6.37
CA MET A 251 -3.15 -16.00 5.12
C MET A 251 -3.41 -17.00 3.98
N ALA A 252 -4.03 -16.53 2.90
CA ALA A 252 -3.93 -17.13 1.57
C ALA A 252 -2.78 -16.48 0.77
N LEU A 253 -2.04 -17.27 0.01
CA LEU A 253 -0.86 -16.93 -0.81
C LEU A 253 -0.98 -17.53 -2.21
#